data_AF-A0A0S3KFK5-F1
#
_entry.id   AF-A0A0S3KFK5-F1
#
_cell.length_a   1.000
_cell.length_b   1.000
_cell.length_c   1.000
_cell.angle_alpha   90.00
_cell.angle_beta   90.00
_cell.angle_gamma   90.00
#
_symmetry.space_group_name_H-M   'P 1'
#
loop_
_entity.id
_entity.type
_entity.pdbx_description
1 polymer ?
#
loop_
_entity_poly.entity_id
_entity_poly.type
_entity_poly.pdbx_seq_one_letter_code
_entity_poly.pdbx_strand_id
1 'polypeptide(L)'
;MFTFYWLFKKENSFTAVLKNDKETQIITDKESLKKALDTVGFLVSFGNYSTMDKEIALLLSNGKSKYLQKNISIDLSQELGNKTIEEIGFRLGHNMKAKTAAEFCEKRIEICEYVFSKREEYLESKFQIVKEFGLNPRFVMKTRASLAAEILNAKKQPKAPNILIYEYDKRIQLNELPEKLLTFYNRIKKKYIIDKDEKIKFEKIKMSLAGLTHTFGFGGVHAAKEKYKGSGLYLLIDVRQFFPSLILNNQLFSTAVKDKSVFKKLYDKKVETGQETYKVLIAAINGAMNNPYSNLYDPQKFYSVTVNGQLIITHLIIILENFIEELIQTNTDGIVVKINPIFETIINDLLERWSAHYELDLKVTKIKNIWQRDVNNYIFETTSGEFVKKGIYSDLNYLTSAIPVITEALIAYSLHGIKPQNYLIDAFKNEPIEKFYYIGKIARGYEAIEQQRGLTYKKMNNTVCGIATSNKKFGGIYQTKNDLHSKLPGSPVHFLSYDHATKQDIDMSWYVEEVEKYIY
;
A
#
# COMPACT_ATOMS: atom_id res chain seq x y z
N MET A 1 2.91 13.46 27.34
CA MET A 1 3.88 12.32 27.34
C MET A 1 4.70 12.29 26.07
N PHE A 2 4.05 12.53 24.92
CA PHE A 2 4.69 12.66 23.63
C PHE A 2 5.17 14.10 23.40
N THR A 3 6.33 14.23 22.75
CA THR A 3 6.84 15.51 22.23
C THR A 3 7.00 15.38 20.73
N PHE A 4 6.23 16.16 19.98
CA PHE A 4 6.37 16.28 18.54
C PHE A 4 7.55 17.16 18.21
N TYR A 5 8.27 16.84 17.13
CA TYR A 5 9.39 17.67 16.72
C TYR A 5 9.59 17.69 15.22
N TRP A 6 10.19 18.79 14.76
CA TRP A 6 10.67 18.94 13.41
C TRP A 6 11.97 19.73 13.39
N LEU A 7 12.83 19.43 12.42
CA LEU A 7 14.11 20.10 12.22
C LEU A 7 14.17 20.70 10.82
N PHE A 8 14.44 22.00 10.75
CA PHE A 8 14.84 22.68 9.54
C PHE A 8 16.34 22.97 9.60
N LYS A 9 17.08 22.60 8.57
CA LYS A 9 18.53 22.82 8.47
C LYS A 9 18.84 23.59 7.20
N LYS A 10 19.68 24.62 7.31
CA LYS A 10 20.20 25.39 6.19
C LYS A 10 21.68 25.63 6.38
N GLU A 11 22.50 25.03 5.52
CA GLU A 11 23.97 25.13 5.59
C GLU A 11 24.50 24.79 7.00
N ASN A 12 25.04 25.78 7.71
CA ASN A 12 25.63 25.66 9.04
C ASN A 12 24.67 26.01 10.20
N SER A 13 23.42 26.39 9.91
CA SER A 13 22.41 26.71 10.93
C SER A 13 21.25 25.71 10.92
N PHE A 14 20.56 25.64 12.07
CA PHE A 14 19.35 24.85 12.20
C PHE A 14 18.31 25.57 13.06
N THR A 15 17.06 25.16 12.88
CA THR A 15 15.95 25.49 13.75
C THR A 15 15.20 24.20 14.04
N ALA A 16 15.13 23.81 15.31
CA ALA A 16 14.32 22.72 15.78
C ALA A 16 13.12 23.29 16.53
N VAL A 17 11.94 22.72 16.28
CA VAL A 17 10.76 23.00 17.09
C VAL A 17 10.38 21.71 17.80
N LEU A 18 10.20 21.80 19.13
CA LEU A 18 9.70 20.72 19.97
C LEU A 18 8.38 21.20 20.58
N LYS A 19 7.31 20.42 20.43
CA LYS A 19 5.98 20.75 20.92
C LYS A 19 5.43 19.60 21.75
N ASN A 20 4.91 19.91 22.93
CA ASN A 20 4.15 18.98 23.76
C ASN A 20 2.88 19.68 24.27
N ASP A 21 2.07 18.98 25.06
CA ASP A 21 0.79 19.50 25.57
C ASP A 21 0.91 20.78 26.43
N LYS A 22 2.11 21.09 26.92
CA LYS A 22 2.38 22.22 27.83
C LYS A 22 3.03 23.41 27.14
N GLU A 23 3.91 23.16 26.18
CA GLU A 23 4.73 24.21 25.58
C GLU A 23 5.25 23.86 24.18
N THR A 24 5.58 24.91 23.43
CA THR A 24 6.34 24.85 22.16
C THR A 24 7.67 25.56 22.37
N GLN A 25 8.78 24.85 22.13
CA GLN A 25 10.14 25.36 22.22
C GLN A 25 10.72 25.52 20.80
N ILE A 26 11.23 26.71 20.49
CA ILE A 26 11.99 26.99 19.26
C ILE A 26 13.47 27.06 19.63
N ILE A 27 14.28 26.21 19.00
CA ILE A 27 15.67 25.97 19.39
C ILE A 27 16.59 26.16 18.17
N THR A 28 17.64 26.95 18.34
CA THR A 28 18.59 27.28 17.27
C THR A 28 20.05 26.95 17.62
N ASP A 29 20.31 26.48 18.84
CA ASP A 29 21.64 26.11 19.33
C ASP A 29 21.69 24.67 19.88
N LYS A 30 22.90 24.09 19.90
CA LYS A 30 23.11 22.69 20.27
C LYS A 30 22.88 22.39 21.75
N GLU A 31 23.19 23.33 22.63
CA GLU A 31 23.11 23.12 24.09
C GLU A 31 21.66 23.06 24.54
N SER A 32 20.85 24.01 24.06
CA SER A 32 19.40 24.03 24.27
C SER A 32 18.73 22.79 23.69
N LEU A 33 19.14 22.35 22.48
CA LEU A 33 18.60 21.12 21.87
C LEU A 33 18.90 19.90 22.74
N LYS A 34 20.13 19.76 23.23
CA LYS A 34 20.51 18.66 24.12
C LYS A 34 19.68 18.66 25.39
N LYS A 35 19.55 19.83 26.05
CA LYS A 35 18.77 19.98 27.28
C LYS A 35 17.30 19.65 27.07
N ALA A 36 16.71 20.10 25.97
CA ALA A 36 15.31 19.82 25.65
C ALA A 36 15.08 18.33 25.37
N LEU A 37 16.01 17.64 24.70
CA LEU A 37 15.88 16.21 24.43
C LEU A 37 16.06 15.33 25.67
N ASP A 38 16.86 15.77 26.66
CA ASP A 38 17.11 15.01 27.89
C ASP A 38 15.87 14.85 28.79
N THR A 39 14.84 15.68 28.61
CA THR A 39 13.58 15.64 29.37
C THR A 39 12.45 14.88 28.67
N VAL A 40 12.68 14.38 27.45
CA VAL A 40 11.64 13.75 26.61
C VAL A 40 11.64 12.24 26.75
N GLY A 41 10.49 11.66 27.12
CA GLY A 41 10.30 10.20 27.08
C GLY A 41 10.07 9.67 25.66
N PHE A 42 9.13 10.29 24.94
CA PHE A 42 8.73 9.87 23.59
C PHE A 42 8.82 11.03 22.61
N LEU A 43 9.62 10.86 21.56
CA LEU A 43 9.70 11.77 20.44
C LEU A 43 8.81 11.26 19.32
N VAL A 44 8.07 12.15 18.66
CA VAL A 44 7.17 11.78 17.56
C VAL A 44 7.41 12.69 16.37
N SER A 45 7.63 12.10 15.20
CA SER A 45 7.73 12.84 13.94
C SER A 45 7.41 11.93 12.75
N PHE A 46 7.62 12.41 11.53
CA PHE A 46 7.27 11.69 10.30
C PHE A 46 8.49 11.54 9.39
N GLY A 47 8.89 10.30 9.10
CA GLY A 47 10.06 9.98 8.28
C GLY A 47 11.38 10.27 8.99
N ASN A 48 11.36 10.42 10.31
CA ASN A 48 12.50 10.89 11.09
C ASN A 48 13.67 9.90 11.15
N TYR A 49 13.44 8.58 11.07
CA TYR A 49 14.53 7.61 11.18
C TYR A 49 15.58 7.74 10.07
N SER A 50 15.14 8.12 8.87
CA SER A 50 16.02 8.28 7.71
C SER A 50 16.54 9.72 7.56
N THR A 51 15.96 10.68 8.28
CA THR A 51 16.20 12.13 8.13
C THR A 51 16.61 12.77 9.47
N MET A 52 15.64 13.33 10.21
CA MET A 52 15.84 14.19 11.38
C MET A 52 16.63 13.52 12.49
N ASP A 53 16.42 12.23 12.75
CA ASP A 53 17.17 11.50 13.79
C ASP A 53 18.66 11.40 13.44
N LYS A 54 18.98 11.19 12.17
CA LYS A 54 20.39 11.20 11.73
C LYS A 54 20.99 12.59 11.84
N GLU A 55 20.25 13.63 11.48
CA GLU A 55 20.70 15.02 11.58
C GLU A 55 20.94 15.44 13.03
N ILE A 56 20.02 15.11 13.96
CA ILE A 56 20.20 15.35 15.39
C ILE A 56 21.43 14.60 15.91
N ALA A 57 21.64 13.34 15.49
CA ALA A 57 22.82 12.59 15.87
C ALA A 57 24.13 13.25 15.37
N LEU A 58 24.14 13.77 14.14
CA LEU A 58 25.27 14.51 13.58
C LEU A 58 25.54 15.81 14.34
N LEU A 59 24.49 16.59 14.62
CA LEU A 59 24.60 17.87 15.33
C LEU A 59 25.19 17.71 16.74
N LEU A 60 24.78 16.67 17.47
CA LEU A 60 25.08 16.50 18.90
C LEU A 60 26.30 15.62 19.19
N SER A 61 26.75 14.77 18.26
CA SER A 61 27.73 13.71 18.60
C SER A 61 28.64 13.25 17.47
N ASN A 62 28.89 14.08 16.45
CA ASN A 62 29.67 13.72 15.26
C ASN A 62 29.17 12.42 14.58
N GLY A 63 27.85 12.16 14.64
CA GLY A 63 27.19 11.02 14.01
C GLY A 63 27.15 9.73 14.84
N LYS A 64 27.73 9.70 16.05
CA LYS A 64 27.73 8.53 16.95
C LYS A 64 26.87 8.80 18.19
N SER A 65 25.56 8.94 18.03
CA SER A 65 24.71 9.35 19.16
C SER A 65 24.17 8.18 19.97
N LYS A 66 24.61 8.08 21.23
CA LYS A 66 23.91 7.36 22.32
C LYS A 66 22.64 8.10 22.78
N TYR A 67 22.42 9.36 22.41
CA TYR A 67 21.31 10.17 22.93
C TYR A 67 19.94 9.76 22.38
N LEU A 68 19.83 9.41 21.10
CA LEU A 68 18.59 8.83 20.54
C LEU A 68 18.34 7.39 21.04
N GLN A 69 19.33 6.77 21.69
CA GLN A 69 19.12 5.51 22.41
C GLN A 69 18.47 5.71 23.79
N LYS A 70 18.45 6.94 24.32
CA LYS A 70 17.81 7.26 25.60
C LYS A 70 16.30 7.44 25.43
N ASN A 71 15.87 8.13 24.37
CA ASN A 71 14.46 8.40 24.10
C ASN A 71 13.85 7.34 23.18
N ILE A 72 12.54 7.12 23.26
CA ILE A 72 11.81 6.32 22.28
C ILE A 72 11.34 7.26 21.16
N SER A 73 11.92 7.11 19.98
CA SER A 73 11.57 7.91 18.79
C SER A 73 10.53 7.15 17.97
N ILE A 74 9.34 7.70 17.77
CA ILE A 74 8.25 7.11 17.01
C ILE A 74 8.19 7.79 15.64
N ASP A 75 8.35 6.97 14.59
CA ASP A 75 8.21 7.41 13.21
C ASP A 75 6.81 7.10 12.65
N LEU A 76 6.05 8.16 12.45
CA LEU A 76 4.69 8.14 11.91
C LEU A 76 4.62 7.76 10.44
N SER A 77 5.73 7.68 9.71
CA SER A 77 5.73 7.24 8.31
C SER A 77 5.85 5.71 8.18
N GLN A 78 6.12 4.98 9.27
CA GLN A 78 6.25 3.53 9.22
C GLN A 78 5.02 2.86 8.65
N GLU A 79 5.22 1.94 7.71
CA GLU A 79 4.16 1.18 7.05
C GLU A 79 3.14 2.04 6.26
N LEU A 80 3.44 3.32 6.02
CA LEU A 80 2.69 4.17 5.10
C LEU A 80 3.28 4.19 3.68
N GLY A 81 4.22 3.29 3.38
CA GLY A 81 4.95 3.29 2.11
C GLY A 81 5.88 4.48 2.00
N ASN A 82 5.94 5.10 0.82
CA ASN A 82 6.84 6.22 0.52
C ASN A 82 6.17 7.60 0.67
N LYS A 83 5.08 7.71 1.44
CA LYS A 83 4.34 8.97 1.62
C LYS A 83 5.23 10.04 2.26
N THR A 84 5.07 11.30 1.84
CA THR A 84 5.74 12.46 2.45
C THR A 84 4.78 13.24 3.33
N ILE A 85 5.32 14.02 4.27
CA ILE A 85 4.50 14.90 5.12
C ILE A 85 3.81 15.98 4.26
N GLU A 86 4.47 16.45 3.20
CA GLU A 86 3.91 17.41 2.25
C GLU A 86 2.69 16.84 1.52
N GLU A 87 2.75 15.59 1.02
CA GLU A 87 1.59 14.96 0.39
C GLU A 87 0.39 14.93 1.33
N ILE A 88 0.60 14.62 2.60
CA ILE A 88 -0.45 14.57 3.61
C ILE A 88 -1.00 15.97 3.87
N GLY A 89 -0.12 16.95 4.09
CA GLY A 89 -0.52 18.36 4.30
C GLY A 89 -1.41 18.88 3.18
N PHE A 90 -1.01 18.67 1.92
CA PHE A 90 -1.81 19.09 0.76
C PHE A 90 -3.18 18.41 0.69
N ARG A 91 -3.27 17.12 1.02
CA ARG A 91 -4.57 16.39 1.06
C ARG A 91 -5.49 16.87 2.16
N LEU A 92 -4.94 17.36 3.26
CA LEU A 92 -5.69 17.96 4.35
C LEU A 92 -6.08 19.42 4.06
N GLY A 93 -5.68 19.98 2.91
CA GLY A 93 -5.88 21.41 2.60
C GLY A 93 -5.01 22.34 3.45
N HIS A 94 -3.94 21.84 4.08
CA HIS A 94 -3.05 22.68 4.87
C HIS A 94 -2.25 23.61 3.95
N ASN A 95 -2.19 24.89 4.32
CA ASN A 95 -1.28 25.83 3.68
C ASN A 95 0.17 25.56 4.10
N MET A 96 0.94 24.97 3.18
CA MET A 96 2.34 24.59 3.40
C MET A 96 3.34 25.73 3.21
N LYS A 97 2.91 26.94 2.85
CA LYS A 97 3.79 28.12 2.78
C LYS A 97 4.27 28.47 4.19
N ALA A 98 5.56 28.80 4.31
CA ALA A 98 6.15 29.28 5.55
C ALA A 98 7.09 30.45 5.26
N LYS A 99 7.05 31.48 6.11
CA LYS A 99 7.93 32.66 6.04
C LYS A 99 9.19 32.49 6.88
N THR A 100 9.12 31.69 7.94
CA THR A 100 10.25 31.42 8.85
C THR A 100 10.53 29.93 8.98
N ALA A 101 11.73 29.58 9.45
CA ALA A 101 12.11 28.19 9.74
C ALA A 101 11.28 27.58 10.88
N ALA A 102 10.88 28.40 11.87
CA ALA A 102 9.99 27.96 12.95
C ALA A 102 8.59 27.63 12.41
N GLU A 103 7.99 28.52 11.63
CA GLU A 103 6.68 28.31 11.01
C GLU A 103 6.70 27.07 10.09
N PHE A 104 7.80 26.84 9.37
CA PHE A 104 8.00 25.65 8.55
C PHE A 104 7.91 24.36 9.39
N CYS A 105 8.52 24.36 10.57
CA CYS A 105 8.54 23.23 11.50
C CYS A 105 7.17 23.03 12.16
N GLU A 106 6.55 24.11 12.66
CA GLU A 106 5.24 24.09 13.32
C GLU A 106 4.15 23.50 12.42
N LYS A 107 4.07 23.95 11.15
CA LYS A 107 3.12 23.42 10.17
C LYS A 107 3.25 21.92 9.94
N ARG A 108 4.46 21.36 10.05
CA ARG A 108 4.70 19.92 9.88
C ARG A 108 4.41 19.15 11.16
N ILE A 109 4.65 19.76 12.31
CA ILE A 109 4.23 19.24 13.60
C ILE A 109 2.70 19.11 13.66
N GLU A 110 1.94 20.11 13.20
CA GLU A 110 0.48 20.05 13.12
C GLU A 110 -0.01 18.83 12.31
N ILE A 111 0.64 18.56 11.17
CA ILE A 111 0.34 17.37 10.36
C ILE A 111 0.74 16.09 11.10
N CYS A 112 1.86 16.08 11.83
CA CYS A 112 2.26 14.94 12.65
C CYS A 112 1.23 14.66 13.76
N GLU A 113 0.72 15.68 14.44
CA GLU A 113 -0.35 15.55 15.45
C GLU A 113 -1.62 14.95 14.83
N TYR A 114 -2.01 15.42 13.64
CA TYR A 114 -3.12 14.83 12.90
C TYR A 114 -2.86 13.36 12.55
N VAL A 115 -1.70 13.02 11.97
CA VAL A 115 -1.37 11.64 11.59
C VAL A 115 -1.29 10.75 12.83
N PHE A 116 -0.75 11.24 13.94
CA PHE A 116 -0.71 10.53 15.22
C PHE A 116 -2.12 10.16 15.69
N SER A 117 -3.06 11.10 15.71
CA SER A 117 -4.45 10.81 16.10
C SER A 117 -5.15 9.83 15.16
N LYS A 118 -4.86 9.87 13.85
CA LYS A 118 -5.39 8.89 12.89
C LYS A 118 -4.72 7.53 12.93
N ARG A 119 -3.67 7.36 13.73
CA ARG A 119 -2.89 6.12 13.84
C ARG A 119 -2.90 5.53 15.25
N GLU A 120 -3.84 5.92 16.09
CA GLU A 120 -3.99 5.42 17.47
C GLU A 120 -4.03 3.89 17.51
N GLU A 121 -4.94 3.25 16.79
CA GLU A 121 -5.06 1.78 16.74
C GLU A 121 -3.75 1.11 16.29
N TYR A 122 -3.09 1.67 15.27
CA TYR A 122 -1.81 1.16 14.80
C TYR A 122 -0.73 1.25 15.88
N LEU A 123 -0.60 2.39 16.55
CA LEU A 123 0.41 2.59 17.60
C LEU A 123 0.09 1.73 18.82
N GLU A 124 -1.16 1.73 19.26
CA GLU A 124 -1.63 0.92 20.38
C GLU A 124 -1.33 -0.56 20.15
N SER A 125 -1.62 -1.09 18.95
CA SER A 125 -1.31 -2.48 18.63
C SER A 125 0.17 -2.81 18.85
N LYS A 126 1.10 -1.89 18.53
CA LYS A 126 2.54 -2.10 18.74
C LYS A 126 2.91 -2.10 20.23
N PHE A 127 2.33 -1.19 21.01
CA PHE A 127 2.54 -1.17 22.47
C PHE A 127 1.98 -2.43 23.13
N GLN A 128 0.78 -2.86 22.72
CA GLN A 128 0.15 -4.09 23.18
C GLN A 128 1.02 -5.30 22.85
N ILE A 129 1.54 -5.42 21.62
CA ILE A 129 2.46 -6.49 21.22
C ILE A 129 3.71 -6.51 22.12
N VAL A 130 4.37 -5.37 22.28
CA VAL A 130 5.59 -5.29 23.09
C VAL A 130 5.32 -5.70 24.54
N LYS A 131 4.19 -5.27 25.10
CA LYS A 131 3.78 -5.60 26.47
C LYS A 131 3.42 -7.08 26.62
N GLU A 132 2.55 -7.60 25.74
CA GLU A 132 2.03 -8.97 25.82
C GLU A 132 3.13 -10.02 25.68
N PHE A 133 4.09 -9.78 24.78
CA PHE A 133 5.20 -10.71 24.54
C PHE A 133 6.45 -10.41 25.38
N GLY A 134 6.37 -9.47 26.33
CA GLY A 134 7.48 -9.11 27.22
C GLY A 134 8.74 -8.65 26.47
N LEU A 135 8.56 -7.98 25.32
CA LEU A 135 9.67 -7.53 24.48
C LEU A 135 10.33 -6.27 25.07
N ASN A 136 11.54 -5.96 24.61
CA ASN A 136 12.19 -4.70 24.96
C ASN A 136 11.28 -3.51 24.57
N PRO A 137 10.99 -2.53 25.46
CA PRO A 137 10.13 -1.39 25.16
C PRO A 137 10.52 -0.62 23.90
N ARG A 138 11.81 -0.55 23.56
CA ARG A 138 12.30 0.11 22.34
C ARG A 138 11.85 -0.59 21.06
N PHE A 139 11.40 -1.84 21.13
CA PHE A 139 10.91 -2.56 19.95
C PHE A 139 9.61 -1.98 19.40
N VAL A 140 8.91 -1.10 20.16
CA VAL A 140 7.80 -0.29 19.61
C VAL A 140 8.25 0.57 18.42
N MET A 141 9.55 0.84 18.28
CA MET A 141 10.13 1.54 17.14
C MET A 141 10.23 0.69 15.88
N LYS A 142 10.08 -0.64 15.97
CA LYS A 142 10.19 -1.56 14.82
C LYS A 142 8.87 -1.63 14.05
N THR A 143 8.91 -2.05 12.78
CA THR A 143 7.68 -2.39 12.04
C THR A 143 7.01 -3.63 12.64
N ARG A 144 5.73 -3.84 12.38
CA ARG A 144 4.97 -5.03 12.81
C ARG A 144 5.57 -6.31 12.23
N ALA A 145 6.08 -6.27 11.00
CA ALA A 145 6.85 -7.37 10.40
C ALA A 145 8.14 -7.68 11.17
N SER A 146 8.84 -6.65 11.64
CA SER A 146 10.06 -6.83 12.45
C SER A 146 9.72 -7.30 13.86
N LEU A 147 8.63 -6.82 14.46
CA LEU A 147 8.11 -7.32 15.73
C LEU A 147 7.73 -8.80 15.64
N ALA A 148 7.05 -9.22 14.58
CA ALA A 148 6.74 -10.63 14.34
C ALA A 148 8.02 -11.49 14.30
N ALA A 149 9.08 -11.00 13.64
CA ALA A 149 10.36 -11.69 13.61
C ALA A 149 11.02 -11.81 15.00
N GLU A 150 10.88 -10.80 15.87
CA GLU A 150 11.36 -10.86 17.26
C GLU A 150 10.58 -11.87 18.10
N ILE A 151 9.23 -11.84 18.02
CA ILE A 151 8.36 -12.79 18.76
C ILE A 151 8.70 -14.23 18.39
N LEU A 152 8.99 -14.46 17.11
CA LEU A 152 9.35 -15.78 16.59
C LEU A 152 10.82 -16.16 16.83
N ASN A 153 11.61 -15.29 17.47
CA ASN A 153 13.05 -15.45 17.65
C ASN A 153 13.78 -15.78 16.34
N ALA A 154 13.32 -15.18 15.23
CA ALA A 154 13.86 -15.45 13.91
C ALA A 154 15.31 -14.97 13.81
N LYS A 155 16.19 -15.82 13.30
CA LYS A 155 17.59 -15.48 13.04
C LYS A 155 17.81 -15.45 11.54
N LYS A 156 18.23 -14.28 11.03
CA LYS A 156 18.48 -14.10 9.60
C LYS A 156 19.43 -15.17 9.08
N GLN A 157 18.97 -15.91 8.08
CA GLN A 157 19.77 -16.92 7.41
C GLN A 157 20.53 -16.30 6.22
N PRO A 158 21.70 -16.84 5.86
CA PRO A 158 22.34 -16.51 4.60
C PRO A 158 21.41 -16.80 3.42
N LYS A 159 21.52 -16.01 2.36
CA LYS A 159 20.76 -16.22 1.13
C LYS A 159 21.22 -17.53 0.48
N ALA A 160 20.33 -18.52 0.42
CA ALA A 160 20.61 -19.81 -0.21
C ALA A 160 20.31 -19.78 -1.73
N PRO A 161 21.04 -20.54 -2.56
CA PRO A 161 20.87 -20.58 -4.03
C PRO A 161 19.69 -21.48 -4.46
N ASN A 162 18.59 -21.45 -3.70
CA ASN A 162 17.40 -22.27 -3.86
C ASN A 162 16.10 -21.46 -4.01
N ILE A 163 16.21 -20.16 -4.28
CA ILE A 163 15.10 -19.19 -4.19
C ILE A 163 13.88 -19.59 -5.03
N LEU A 164 14.09 -20.10 -6.24
CA LEU A 164 12.99 -20.54 -7.12
C LEU A 164 12.84 -22.07 -7.16
N ILE A 165 13.37 -22.77 -6.16
CA ILE A 165 13.18 -24.21 -5.97
C ILE A 165 11.99 -24.39 -5.02
N TYR A 166 10.79 -24.04 -5.49
CA TYR A 166 9.57 -24.11 -4.69
C TYR A 166 9.06 -25.56 -4.52
N GLU A 167 8.32 -25.74 -3.43
CA GLU A 167 7.62 -26.96 -3.01
C GLU A 167 6.13 -26.85 -3.37
N TYR A 168 5.52 -27.96 -3.81
CA TYR A 168 4.08 -28.02 -4.07
C TYR A 168 3.34 -28.63 -2.87
N ASP A 169 2.14 -28.11 -2.59
CA ASP A 169 1.16 -28.72 -1.70
C ASP A 169 0.77 -30.09 -2.28
N LYS A 170 0.87 -31.13 -1.44
CA LYS A 170 0.64 -32.52 -1.84
C LYS A 170 -0.81 -32.80 -2.24
N ARG A 171 -1.74 -31.93 -1.86
CA ARG A 171 -3.18 -32.05 -2.14
C ARG A 171 -3.53 -31.50 -3.52
N ILE A 172 -2.63 -30.75 -4.16
CA ILE A 172 -2.88 -30.24 -5.51
C ILE A 172 -2.87 -31.41 -6.51
N GLN A 173 -4.00 -31.62 -7.17
CA GLN A 173 -4.14 -32.57 -8.28
C GLN A 173 -3.58 -31.94 -9.56
N LEU A 174 -2.28 -32.16 -9.82
CA LEU A 174 -1.59 -31.54 -10.96
C LEU A 174 -2.21 -31.94 -12.31
N ASN A 175 -2.77 -33.14 -12.42
CA ASN A 175 -3.46 -33.62 -13.63
C ASN A 175 -4.75 -32.86 -13.95
N GLU A 176 -5.37 -32.21 -12.97
CA GLU A 176 -6.58 -31.40 -13.16
C GLU A 176 -6.25 -29.94 -13.55
N LEU A 177 -4.96 -29.57 -13.50
CA LEU A 177 -4.50 -28.22 -13.80
C LEU A 177 -4.05 -28.08 -15.26
N PRO A 178 -4.06 -26.85 -15.80
CA PRO A 178 -3.67 -26.61 -17.19
C PRO A 178 -2.17 -26.89 -17.37
N GLU A 179 -1.83 -27.77 -18.31
CA GLU A 179 -0.45 -28.17 -18.60
C GLU A 179 0.46 -26.96 -18.87
N LYS A 180 -0.08 -25.94 -19.55
CA LYS A 180 0.62 -24.69 -19.84
C LYS A 180 1.12 -23.97 -18.57
N LEU A 181 0.32 -23.97 -17.50
CA LEU A 181 0.70 -23.35 -16.22
C LEU A 181 1.78 -24.16 -15.50
N LEU A 182 1.64 -25.48 -15.47
CA LEU A 182 2.64 -26.37 -14.87
C LEU A 182 3.98 -26.30 -15.61
N THR A 183 3.93 -26.29 -16.94
CA THR A 183 5.11 -26.14 -17.79
C THR A 183 5.81 -24.82 -17.54
N PHE A 184 5.07 -23.73 -17.37
CA PHE A 184 5.63 -22.42 -17.02
C PHE A 184 6.45 -22.50 -15.74
N TYR A 185 5.86 -22.98 -14.64
CA TYR A 185 6.57 -23.11 -13.37
C TYR A 185 7.77 -24.04 -13.52
N ASN A 186 7.56 -25.27 -14.01
CA ASN A 186 8.62 -26.27 -14.15
C ASN A 186 9.81 -25.74 -14.98
N ARG A 187 9.55 -24.98 -16.05
CA ARG A 187 10.59 -24.33 -16.86
C ARG A 187 11.35 -23.28 -16.04
N ILE A 188 10.67 -22.42 -15.29
CA ILE A 188 11.33 -21.42 -14.43
C ILE A 188 12.24 -22.09 -13.41
N LYS A 189 11.76 -23.13 -12.73
CA LYS A 189 12.53 -23.88 -11.72
C LYS A 189 13.75 -24.55 -12.35
N LYS A 190 13.58 -25.25 -13.49
CA LYS A 190 14.69 -25.88 -14.23
C LYS A 190 15.74 -24.86 -14.66
N LYS A 191 15.32 -23.76 -15.29
CA LYS A 191 16.23 -22.71 -15.75
C LYS A 191 16.95 -22.03 -14.59
N TYR A 192 16.28 -21.77 -13.47
CA TYR A 192 16.94 -21.24 -12.26
C TYR A 192 17.97 -22.22 -11.67
N ILE A 193 17.70 -23.53 -11.70
CA ILE A 193 18.66 -24.53 -11.21
C ILE A 193 19.97 -24.48 -12.00
N ILE A 194 19.87 -24.29 -13.33
CA ILE A 194 21.01 -24.23 -14.25
C ILE A 194 21.72 -22.87 -14.16
N ASP A 195 20.99 -21.78 -14.40
CA ASP A 195 21.57 -20.44 -14.62
C ASP A 195 21.81 -19.66 -13.34
N LYS A 196 21.08 -20.00 -12.25
CA LYS A 196 21.02 -19.24 -10.99
C LYS A 196 20.59 -17.77 -11.14
N ASP A 197 20.07 -17.36 -12.30
CA ASP A 197 19.58 -16.01 -12.54
C ASP A 197 18.22 -15.78 -11.87
N GLU A 198 18.20 -14.91 -10.86
CA GLU A 198 16.98 -14.52 -10.16
C GLU A 198 16.05 -13.64 -11.00
N LYS A 199 16.54 -12.98 -12.05
CA LYS A 199 15.70 -12.11 -12.89
C LYS A 199 14.59 -12.89 -13.60
N ILE A 200 14.76 -14.21 -13.77
CA ILE A 200 13.75 -15.08 -14.35
C ILE A 200 12.39 -15.03 -13.59
N LYS A 201 12.40 -14.66 -12.30
CA LYS A 201 11.15 -14.49 -11.52
C LYS A 201 10.26 -13.33 -12.00
N PHE A 202 10.77 -12.45 -12.85
CA PHE A 202 9.99 -11.38 -13.48
C PHE A 202 9.25 -11.84 -14.73
N GLU A 203 9.53 -13.04 -15.24
CA GLU A 203 8.76 -13.62 -16.32
C GLU A 203 7.30 -13.85 -15.89
N LYS A 204 6.39 -13.67 -16.86
CA LYS A 204 4.95 -13.86 -16.68
C LYS A 204 4.43 -14.74 -17.80
N ILE A 205 3.34 -15.45 -17.54
CA ILE A 205 2.58 -16.15 -18.57
C ILE A 205 1.15 -15.62 -18.62
N LYS A 206 0.61 -15.54 -19.84
CA LYS A 206 -0.81 -15.26 -20.07
C LYS A 206 -1.51 -16.52 -20.59
N MET A 207 -2.67 -16.82 -20.04
CA MET A 207 -3.53 -17.91 -20.48
C MET A 207 -4.99 -17.61 -20.15
N SER A 208 -5.93 -18.21 -20.87
CA SER A 208 -7.35 -18.02 -20.63
C SER A 208 -7.92 -19.15 -19.76
N LEU A 209 -8.77 -18.80 -18.79
CA LEU A 209 -9.56 -19.72 -17.97
C LEU A 209 -10.97 -19.16 -17.83
N ALA A 210 -12.01 -19.99 -17.99
CA ALA A 210 -13.40 -19.57 -17.87
C ALA A 210 -13.73 -18.28 -18.65
N GLY A 211 -13.22 -18.18 -19.89
CA GLY A 211 -13.43 -17.05 -20.79
C GLY A 211 -12.63 -15.77 -20.47
N LEU A 212 -11.81 -15.76 -19.40
CA LEU A 212 -11.03 -14.58 -18.99
C LEU A 212 -9.53 -14.82 -19.15
N THR A 213 -8.77 -13.80 -19.59
CA THR A 213 -7.31 -13.91 -19.73
C THR A 213 -6.60 -13.59 -18.42
N HIS A 214 -5.96 -14.59 -17.83
CA HIS A 214 -5.18 -14.50 -16.60
C HIS A 214 -3.72 -14.19 -16.91
N THR A 215 -3.13 -13.33 -16.08
CA THR A 215 -1.69 -13.11 -16.02
C THR A 215 -1.14 -13.72 -14.74
N PHE A 216 -0.26 -14.71 -14.88
CA PHE A 216 0.45 -15.35 -13.78
C PHE A 216 1.89 -14.84 -13.71
N GLY A 217 2.34 -14.49 -12.51
CA GLY A 217 3.75 -14.21 -12.21
C GLY A 217 4.06 -14.40 -10.73
N PHE A 218 5.32 -14.25 -10.32
CA PHE A 218 5.72 -14.49 -8.93
C PHE A 218 5.25 -13.42 -7.92
N GLY A 219 4.39 -12.50 -8.35
CA GLY A 219 3.66 -11.56 -7.49
C GLY A 219 2.20 -11.94 -7.23
N GLY A 220 1.66 -12.95 -7.94
CA GLY A 220 0.23 -13.31 -7.86
C GLY A 220 -0.40 -13.61 -9.22
N VAL A 221 -1.67 -14.02 -9.18
CA VAL A 221 -2.52 -14.22 -10.37
C VAL A 221 -3.56 -13.10 -10.43
N HIS A 222 -3.77 -12.54 -11.62
CA HIS A 222 -4.76 -11.49 -11.84
C HIS A 222 -5.47 -11.66 -13.18
N ALA A 223 -6.78 -11.42 -13.16
CA ALA A 223 -7.63 -11.31 -14.34
C ALA A 223 -8.84 -10.43 -14.00
N ALA A 224 -9.32 -9.63 -14.94
CA ALA A 224 -10.55 -8.87 -14.77
C ALA A 224 -11.15 -8.57 -16.15
N LYS A 225 -12.48 -8.56 -16.22
CA LYS A 225 -13.17 -7.88 -17.32
C LYS A 225 -12.92 -6.39 -17.16
N GLU A 226 -12.06 -5.85 -18.02
CA GLU A 226 -11.83 -4.41 -18.06
C GLU A 226 -13.08 -3.72 -18.58
N LYS A 227 -13.36 -2.54 -18.05
CA LYS A 227 -14.50 -1.73 -18.47
C LYS A 227 -15.82 -2.51 -18.46
N TYR A 228 -16.21 -2.97 -17.27
CA TYR A 228 -17.39 -3.78 -17.04
C TYR A 228 -18.39 -3.09 -16.12
N LYS A 229 -19.65 -3.06 -16.56
CA LYS A 229 -20.83 -2.79 -15.73
C LYS A 229 -21.83 -3.91 -15.90
N GLY A 230 -22.34 -4.42 -14.78
CA GLY A 230 -23.30 -5.51 -14.80
C GLY A 230 -24.19 -5.57 -13.56
N SER A 231 -25.35 -6.18 -13.75
CA SER A 231 -26.34 -6.47 -12.71
C SER A 231 -26.73 -7.94 -12.78
N GLY A 232 -26.96 -8.57 -11.64
CA GLY A 232 -27.29 -10.00 -11.55
C GLY A 232 -26.98 -10.56 -10.17
N LEU A 233 -26.90 -11.89 -10.06
CA LEU A 233 -26.36 -12.54 -8.87
C LEU A 233 -24.88 -12.86 -9.10
N TYR A 234 -24.02 -12.18 -8.36
CA TYR A 234 -22.58 -12.42 -8.36
C TYR A 234 -22.16 -12.96 -7.00
N LEU A 235 -21.15 -13.84 -7.00
CA LEU A 235 -20.49 -14.32 -5.80
C LEU A 235 -19.05 -13.82 -5.79
N LEU A 236 -18.69 -13.02 -4.78
CA LEU A 236 -17.30 -12.78 -4.39
C LEU A 236 -16.89 -13.90 -3.44
N ILE A 237 -16.00 -14.77 -3.90
CA ILE A 237 -15.50 -15.94 -3.19
C ILE A 237 -14.05 -15.65 -2.80
N ASP A 238 -13.83 -15.29 -1.54
CA ASP A 238 -12.51 -14.98 -0.98
C ASP A 238 -12.04 -16.07 -0.02
N VAL A 239 -10.73 -16.36 -0.01
CA VAL A 239 -10.14 -17.24 0.99
C VAL A 239 -9.65 -16.43 2.19
N ARG A 240 -10.19 -16.72 3.37
CA ARG A 240 -9.81 -16.04 4.61
C ARG A 240 -8.39 -16.42 5.01
N GLN A 241 -7.57 -15.40 5.28
CA GLN A 241 -6.17 -15.57 5.70
C GLN A 241 -5.38 -16.49 4.75
N PHE A 242 -5.57 -16.36 3.44
CA PHE A 242 -5.09 -17.31 2.44
C PHE A 242 -3.63 -17.72 2.61
N PHE A 243 -2.68 -16.78 2.55
CA PHE A 243 -1.27 -17.10 2.70
C PHE A 243 -0.91 -17.68 4.07
N PRO A 244 -1.37 -17.13 5.21
CA PRO A 244 -1.19 -17.78 6.51
C PRO A 244 -1.64 -19.23 6.57
N SER A 245 -2.82 -19.56 6.02
CA SER A 245 -3.33 -20.94 6.00
C SER A 245 -2.44 -21.83 5.13
N LEU A 246 -2.00 -21.37 3.96
CA LEU A 246 -1.05 -22.12 3.13
C LEU A 246 0.30 -22.35 3.82
N ILE A 247 0.79 -21.37 4.58
CA ILE A 247 2.04 -21.50 5.35
C ILE A 247 1.90 -22.60 6.41
N LEU A 248 0.77 -22.64 7.14
CA LEU A 248 0.50 -23.64 8.18
C LEU A 248 0.31 -25.03 7.58
N ASN A 249 -0.65 -25.17 6.67
CA ASN A 249 -1.09 -26.47 6.15
C ASN A 249 0.06 -27.19 5.41
N ASN A 250 0.96 -26.43 4.77
CA ASN A 250 2.09 -26.98 4.00
C ASN A 250 3.45 -26.85 4.71
N GLN A 251 3.50 -26.40 5.96
CA GLN A 251 4.73 -26.17 6.71
C GLN A 251 5.74 -25.25 5.98
N LEU A 252 5.24 -24.31 5.17
CA LEU A 252 6.03 -23.38 4.36
C LEU A 252 6.52 -22.16 5.16
N PHE A 253 6.79 -22.36 6.45
CA PHE A 253 7.31 -21.33 7.33
C PHE A 253 8.82 -21.14 7.13
N SER A 254 9.30 -19.90 7.28
CA SER A 254 10.72 -19.55 7.20
C SER A 254 11.60 -20.46 8.06
N THR A 255 12.69 -20.95 7.47
CA THR A 255 13.70 -21.77 8.16
C THR A 255 14.48 -20.98 9.23
N ALA A 256 14.37 -19.65 9.23
CA ALA A 256 14.95 -18.77 10.24
C ALA A 256 14.38 -18.96 11.66
N VAL A 257 13.22 -19.62 11.78
CA VAL A 257 12.52 -19.84 13.04
C VAL A 257 12.67 -21.30 13.47
N LYS A 258 13.29 -21.51 14.63
CA LYS A 258 13.54 -22.84 15.18
C LYS A 258 12.28 -23.49 15.73
N ASP A 259 11.50 -22.75 16.51
CA ASP A 259 10.25 -23.24 17.10
C ASP A 259 9.05 -22.75 16.27
N LYS A 260 8.61 -23.59 15.34
CA LYS A 260 7.45 -23.31 14.49
C LYS A 260 6.12 -23.34 15.26
N SER A 261 6.09 -23.91 16.47
CA SER A 261 4.88 -23.96 17.30
C SER A 261 4.43 -22.56 17.74
N VAL A 262 5.35 -21.59 17.85
CA VAL A 262 5.04 -20.20 18.19
C VAL A 262 4.10 -19.59 17.15
N PHE A 263 4.32 -19.84 15.87
CA PHE A 263 3.44 -19.33 14.81
C PHE A 263 2.04 -19.94 14.91
N LYS A 264 1.94 -21.24 15.19
CA LYS A 264 0.64 -21.89 15.45
C LYS A 264 -0.05 -21.27 16.67
N LYS A 265 0.66 -21.02 17.77
CA LYS A 265 0.10 -20.35 18.97
C LYS A 265 -0.43 -18.95 18.66
N LEU A 266 0.28 -18.17 17.83
CA LEU A 266 -0.21 -16.86 17.39
C LEU A 266 -1.51 -16.99 16.59
N TYR A 267 -1.58 -17.99 15.71
CA TYR A 267 -2.78 -18.27 14.91
C TYR A 267 -3.94 -18.73 15.79
N ASP A 268 -3.72 -19.69 16.68
CA ASP A 268 -4.72 -20.21 17.60
C ASP A 268 -5.26 -19.08 18.50
N LYS A 269 -4.38 -18.27 19.10
CA LYS A 269 -4.79 -17.09 19.88
C LYS A 269 -5.60 -16.09 19.07
N LYS A 270 -5.28 -15.87 17.79
CA LYS A 270 -6.09 -15.02 16.91
C LYS A 270 -7.51 -15.57 16.76
N VAL A 271 -7.63 -16.87 16.57
CA VAL A 271 -8.92 -17.55 16.42
C VAL A 271 -9.71 -17.48 17.73
N GLU A 272 -9.06 -17.70 18.87
CA GLU A 272 -9.68 -17.66 20.20
C GLU A 272 -10.11 -16.25 20.63
N THR A 273 -9.25 -15.24 20.43
CA THR A 273 -9.46 -13.89 20.97
C THR A 273 -10.14 -12.94 20.00
N GLY A 274 -10.08 -13.22 18.70
CA GLY A 274 -10.52 -12.31 17.64
C GLY A 274 -9.71 -11.00 17.57
N GLN A 275 -8.61 -10.86 18.32
CA GLN A 275 -7.85 -9.61 18.39
C GLN A 275 -7.12 -9.31 17.07
N GLU A 276 -7.33 -8.10 16.56
CA GLU A 276 -6.75 -7.63 15.29
C GLU A 276 -5.22 -7.62 15.30
N THR A 277 -4.62 -7.40 16.48
CA THR A 277 -3.17 -7.43 16.73
C THR A 277 -2.50 -8.70 16.18
N TYR A 278 -3.13 -9.87 16.37
CA TYR A 278 -2.58 -11.13 15.86
C TYR A 278 -2.72 -11.29 14.36
N LYS A 279 -3.88 -10.90 13.80
CA LYS A 279 -4.13 -10.96 12.35
C LYS A 279 -3.09 -10.15 11.59
N VAL A 280 -2.77 -8.97 12.10
CA VAL A 280 -1.76 -8.08 11.55
C VAL A 280 -0.35 -8.69 11.60
N LEU A 281 0.05 -9.28 12.72
CA LEU A 281 1.35 -9.96 12.85
C LEU A 281 1.46 -11.12 11.86
N ILE A 282 0.41 -11.94 11.78
CA ILE A 282 0.35 -13.12 10.91
C ILE A 282 0.44 -12.72 9.43
N ALA A 283 -0.30 -11.68 9.02
CA ALA A 283 -0.26 -11.17 7.65
C ALA A 283 1.14 -10.62 7.28
N ALA A 284 1.83 -9.98 8.23
CA ALA A 284 3.14 -9.40 8.00
C ALA A 284 4.25 -10.45 7.74
N ILE A 285 4.09 -11.68 8.26
CA ILE A 285 5.10 -12.75 8.12
C ILE A 285 5.34 -13.12 6.66
N ASN A 286 4.29 -13.27 5.85
CA ASN A 286 4.46 -13.68 4.46
C ASN A 286 5.31 -12.68 3.68
N GLY A 287 5.00 -11.38 3.76
CA GLY A 287 5.80 -10.33 3.13
C GLY A 287 7.23 -10.25 3.69
N ALA A 288 7.40 -10.54 4.98
CA ALA A 288 8.71 -10.56 5.63
C ALA A 288 9.64 -11.66 5.08
N MET A 289 9.10 -12.79 4.59
CA MET A 289 9.89 -13.86 3.97
C MET A 289 10.54 -13.45 2.64
N ASN A 290 9.98 -12.46 1.92
CA ASN A 290 10.56 -11.95 0.68
C ASN A 290 11.37 -10.64 0.87
N ASN A 291 11.48 -10.12 2.09
CA ASN A 291 12.22 -8.90 2.37
C ASN A 291 13.68 -9.21 2.76
N PRO A 292 14.70 -8.88 1.96
CA PRO A 292 16.12 -9.17 2.26
C PRO A 292 16.65 -8.54 3.56
N TYR A 293 15.95 -7.56 4.12
CA TYR A 293 16.31 -6.92 5.39
C TYR A 293 15.64 -7.57 6.62
N SER A 294 14.70 -8.49 6.40
CA SER A 294 13.97 -9.19 7.46
C SER A 294 14.81 -10.34 8.05
N ASN A 295 14.66 -10.59 9.35
CA ASN A 295 15.19 -11.81 9.97
C ASN A 295 14.42 -13.06 9.56
N LEU A 296 13.21 -12.92 9.03
CA LEU A 296 12.39 -14.00 8.47
C LEU A 296 12.70 -14.28 6.99
N TYR A 297 13.67 -13.59 6.38
CA TYR A 297 13.95 -13.70 4.95
C TYR A 297 14.21 -15.16 4.54
N ASP A 298 13.30 -15.70 3.75
CA ASP A 298 13.32 -17.03 3.18
C ASP A 298 12.47 -17.02 1.89
N PRO A 299 13.05 -16.50 0.79
CA PRO A 299 12.29 -16.27 -0.43
C PRO A 299 11.88 -17.59 -1.12
N GLN A 300 12.55 -18.72 -0.82
CA GLN A 300 12.12 -20.04 -1.30
C GLN A 300 10.76 -20.42 -0.71
N LYS A 301 10.56 -20.18 0.59
CA LYS A 301 9.27 -20.40 1.25
C LYS A 301 8.21 -19.43 0.76
N PHE A 302 8.56 -18.14 0.59
CA PHE A 302 7.65 -17.17 -0.03
C PHE A 302 7.16 -17.61 -1.42
N TYR A 303 8.06 -18.00 -2.32
CA TYR A 303 7.67 -18.40 -3.67
C TYR A 303 6.93 -19.74 -3.69
N SER A 304 7.20 -20.65 -2.75
CA SER A 304 6.39 -21.85 -2.57
C SER A 304 4.96 -21.50 -2.21
N VAL A 305 4.74 -20.57 -1.27
CA VAL A 305 3.41 -20.09 -0.91
C VAL A 305 2.70 -19.45 -2.11
N THR A 306 3.38 -18.56 -2.84
CA THR A 306 2.80 -17.88 -4.01
C THR A 306 2.40 -18.85 -5.11
N VAL A 307 3.28 -19.78 -5.48
CA VAL A 307 3.01 -20.76 -6.54
C VAL A 307 1.85 -21.66 -6.15
N ASN A 308 1.83 -22.20 -4.92
CA ASN A 308 0.71 -23.00 -4.44
C ASN A 308 -0.61 -22.22 -4.45
N GLY A 309 -0.61 -20.97 -3.99
CA GLY A 309 -1.81 -20.14 -4.02
C GLY A 309 -2.37 -19.96 -5.42
N GLN A 310 -1.50 -19.74 -6.41
CA GLN A 310 -1.91 -19.60 -7.81
C GLN A 310 -2.49 -20.90 -8.38
N LEU A 311 -1.90 -22.06 -8.08
CA LEU A 311 -2.41 -23.35 -8.53
C LEU A 311 -3.77 -23.67 -7.87
N ILE A 312 -3.90 -23.38 -6.57
CA ILE A 312 -5.12 -23.62 -5.79
C ILE A 312 -6.29 -22.75 -6.29
N ILE A 313 -6.07 -21.45 -6.51
CA ILE A 313 -7.10 -20.57 -7.11
C ILE A 313 -7.44 -20.98 -8.55
N THR A 314 -6.45 -21.44 -9.32
CA THR A 314 -6.69 -21.98 -10.68
C THR A 314 -7.60 -23.20 -10.63
N HIS A 315 -7.36 -24.11 -9.69
CA HIS A 315 -8.21 -25.29 -9.47
C HIS A 315 -9.65 -24.91 -9.12
N LEU A 316 -9.83 -23.89 -8.26
CA LEU A 316 -11.16 -23.38 -7.93
C LEU A 316 -11.93 -22.90 -9.18
N ILE A 317 -11.27 -22.16 -10.07
CA ILE A 317 -11.88 -21.67 -11.31
C ILE A 317 -12.31 -22.83 -12.20
N ILE A 318 -11.47 -23.86 -12.35
CA ILE A 318 -11.76 -25.04 -13.19
C ILE A 318 -12.97 -25.81 -12.66
N ILE A 319 -13.05 -26.04 -11.35
CA ILE A 319 -14.18 -26.75 -10.73
C ILE A 319 -15.51 -26.02 -10.95
N LEU A 320 -15.47 -24.68 -10.92
CA LEU A 320 -16.69 -23.87 -11.04
C LEU A 320 -17.07 -23.53 -12.48
N GLU A 321 -16.17 -23.73 -13.47
CA GLU A 321 -16.32 -23.24 -14.84
C GLU A 321 -17.66 -23.62 -15.50
N ASN A 322 -18.15 -24.84 -15.25
CA ASN A 322 -19.41 -25.34 -15.83
C ASN A 322 -20.68 -24.92 -15.05
N PHE A 323 -20.55 -24.26 -13.91
CA PHE A 323 -21.65 -23.87 -13.03
C PHE A 323 -21.82 -22.34 -12.92
N ILE A 324 -20.91 -21.59 -13.50
CA ILE A 324 -20.95 -20.12 -13.54
C ILE A 324 -21.41 -19.64 -14.92
N GLU A 325 -22.08 -18.50 -14.98
CA GLU A 325 -22.36 -17.83 -16.26
C GLU A 325 -21.10 -17.16 -16.79
N GLU A 326 -20.33 -16.55 -15.89
CA GLU A 326 -19.17 -15.75 -16.29
C GLU A 326 -18.18 -15.56 -15.13
N LEU A 327 -16.89 -15.66 -15.41
CA LEU A 327 -15.83 -15.20 -14.52
C LEU A 327 -15.57 -13.70 -14.74
N ILE A 328 -15.83 -12.88 -13.73
CA ILE A 328 -15.69 -11.41 -13.81
C ILE A 328 -14.30 -10.94 -13.42
N GLN A 329 -13.76 -11.54 -12.36
CA GLN A 329 -12.48 -11.14 -11.78
C GLN A 329 -11.79 -12.32 -11.08
N THR A 330 -10.47 -12.34 -11.15
CA THR A 330 -9.60 -13.18 -10.33
C THR A 330 -8.52 -12.29 -9.72
N ASN A 331 -8.40 -12.33 -8.40
CA ASN A 331 -7.23 -11.84 -7.68
C ASN A 331 -6.47 -13.02 -7.06
N THR A 332 -5.37 -12.75 -6.36
CA THR A 332 -4.50 -13.81 -5.86
C THR A 332 -5.14 -14.69 -4.78
N ASP A 333 -6.16 -14.19 -4.08
CA ASP A 333 -6.80 -14.82 -2.93
C ASP A 333 -8.32 -15.00 -3.08
N GLY A 334 -8.89 -14.71 -4.26
CA GLY A 334 -10.33 -14.80 -4.49
C GLY A 334 -10.76 -14.54 -5.93
N ILE A 335 -12.03 -14.85 -6.20
CA ILE A 335 -12.67 -14.69 -7.52
C ILE A 335 -14.03 -14.02 -7.40
N VAL A 336 -14.47 -13.37 -8.48
CA VAL A 336 -15.84 -12.88 -8.64
C VAL A 336 -16.46 -13.57 -9.84
N VAL A 337 -17.56 -14.27 -9.61
CA VAL A 337 -18.29 -15.02 -10.64
C VAL A 337 -19.73 -14.54 -10.71
N LYS A 338 -20.29 -14.50 -11.92
CA LYS A 338 -21.72 -14.34 -12.14
C LYS A 338 -22.35 -15.73 -12.23
N ILE A 339 -23.48 -15.94 -11.57
CA ILE A 339 -24.15 -17.24 -11.53
C ILE A 339 -25.63 -17.13 -11.86
N ASN A 340 -26.17 -18.22 -12.42
CA ASN A 340 -27.60 -18.44 -12.39
C ASN A 340 -27.96 -18.96 -10.98
N PRO A 341 -28.97 -18.39 -10.28
CA PRO A 341 -29.37 -18.84 -8.95
C PRO A 341 -29.66 -20.35 -8.83
N ILE A 342 -30.06 -21.02 -9.92
CA ILE A 342 -30.29 -22.47 -9.95
C ILE A 342 -29.02 -23.27 -9.57
N PHE A 343 -27.83 -22.76 -9.91
CA PHE A 343 -26.57 -23.43 -9.59
C PHE A 343 -26.01 -23.08 -8.20
N GLU A 344 -26.67 -22.22 -7.43
CA GLU A 344 -26.12 -21.77 -6.13
C GLU A 344 -25.87 -22.94 -5.17
N THR A 345 -26.78 -23.91 -5.12
CA THR A 345 -26.67 -25.07 -4.21
C THR A 345 -25.48 -25.96 -4.59
N ILE A 346 -25.30 -26.28 -5.88
CA ILE A 346 -24.18 -27.11 -6.33
C ILE A 346 -22.84 -26.37 -6.17
N ILE A 347 -22.81 -25.05 -6.41
CA ILE A 347 -21.61 -24.24 -6.17
C ILE A 347 -21.24 -24.30 -4.69
N ASN A 348 -22.19 -24.14 -3.77
CA ASN A 348 -21.90 -24.20 -2.34
C ASN A 348 -21.33 -25.56 -1.91
N ASP A 349 -21.86 -26.69 -2.41
CA ASP A 349 -21.31 -28.04 -2.14
C ASP A 349 -19.88 -28.19 -2.71
N LEU A 350 -19.63 -27.70 -3.92
CA LEU A 350 -18.29 -27.69 -4.51
C LEU A 350 -17.31 -26.85 -3.70
N LEU A 351 -17.73 -25.67 -3.24
CA LEU A 351 -16.94 -24.80 -2.38
C LEU A 351 -16.63 -25.48 -1.05
N GLU A 352 -17.60 -26.14 -0.41
CA GLU A 352 -17.39 -26.85 0.86
C GLU A 352 -16.37 -27.98 0.69
N ARG A 353 -16.52 -28.82 -0.35
CA ARG A 353 -15.57 -29.91 -0.65
C ARG A 353 -14.18 -29.38 -0.96
N TRP A 354 -14.08 -28.33 -1.77
CA TRP A 354 -12.82 -27.71 -2.12
C TRP A 354 -12.13 -27.09 -0.89
N SER A 355 -12.91 -26.43 -0.03
CA SER A 355 -12.43 -25.81 1.20
C SER A 355 -11.92 -26.87 2.19
N ALA A 356 -12.66 -27.97 2.34
CA ALA A 356 -12.26 -29.10 3.17
C ALA A 356 -10.99 -29.78 2.62
N HIS A 357 -10.90 -29.97 1.29
CA HIS A 357 -9.75 -30.59 0.64
C HIS A 357 -8.44 -29.83 0.88
N TYR A 358 -8.45 -28.49 0.78
CA TYR A 358 -7.26 -27.67 1.00
C TYR A 358 -7.11 -27.17 2.45
N GLU A 359 -8.06 -27.49 3.33
CA GLU A 359 -8.18 -27.00 4.71
C GLU A 359 -8.15 -25.46 4.77
N LEU A 360 -8.95 -24.84 3.92
CA LEU A 360 -9.12 -23.39 3.82
C LEU A 360 -10.48 -22.98 4.38
N ASP A 361 -10.62 -21.69 4.71
CA ASP A 361 -11.89 -21.08 5.14
C ASP A 361 -12.31 -20.05 4.09
N LEU A 362 -13.55 -20.13 3.61
CA LEU A 362 -14.07 -19.26 2.55
C LEU A 362 -15.00 -18.19 3.11
N LYS A 363 -14.97 -17.01 2.49
CA LYS A 363 -15.99 -15.97 2.66
C LYS A 363 -16.68 -15.76 1.31
N VAL A 364 -17.95 -16.11 1.23
CA VAL A 364 -18.79 -15.83 0.06
C VAL A 364 -19.64 -14.59 0.34
N THR A 365 -19.53 -13.58 -0.51
CA THR A 365 -20.33 -12.34 -0.44
C THR A 365 -21.18 -12.22 -1.70
N LYS A 366 -22.49 -12.07 -1.53
CA LYS A 366 -23.42 -11.89 -2.67
C LYS A 366 -23.42 -10.44 -3.12
N ILE A 367 -23.21 -10.24 -4.42
CA ILE A 367 -23.14 -8.95 -5.09
C ILE A 367 -24.27 -8.85 -6.11
N LYS A 368 -24.90 -7.68 -6.19
CA LYS A 368 -26.01 -7.37 -7.09
C LYS A 368 -25.55 -6.56 -8.29
N ASN A 369 -24.71 -5.55 -8.08
CA ASN A 369 -24.23 -4.66 -9.13
C ASN A 369 -22.71 -4.52 -9.07
N ILE A 370 -22.08 -4.44 -10.25
CA ILE A 370 -20.65 -4.23 -10.41
C ILE A 370 -20.43 -3.06 -11.36
N TRP A 371 -19.53 -2.16 -10.98
CA TRP A 371 -18.91 -1.15 -11.84
C TRP A 371 -17.40 -1.30 -11.72
N GLN A 372 -16.72 -1.70 -12.78
CA GLN A 372 -15.32 -2.13 -12.72
C GLN A 372 -14.54 -1.62 -13.93
N ARG A 373 -13.50 -0.83 -13.68
CA ARG A 373 -12.55 -0.46 -14.73
C ARG A 373 -11.53 -1.58 -14.97
N ASP A 374 -10.96 -2.11 -13.88
CA ASP A 374 -9.98 -3.20 -13.87
C ASP A 374 -9.94 -3.88 -12.49
N VAL A 375 -9.08 -4.89 -12.33
CA VAL A 375 -8.96 -5.73 -11.11
C VAL A 375 -8.74 -4.93 -9.81
N ASN A 376 -8.20 -3.71 -9.89
CA ASN A 376 -7.90 -2.87 -8.74
C ASN A 376 -8.86 -1.70 -8.56
N ASN A 377 -9.79 -1.46 -9.49
CA ASN A 377 -10.61 -0.26 -9.56
C ASN A 377 -12.07 -0.64 -9.84
N TYR A 378 -12.84 -0.78 -8.77
CA TYR A 378 -14.24 -1.21 -8.85
C TYR A 378 -15.11 -0.68 -7.70
N ILE A 379 -16.41 -0.74 -7.93
CA ILE A 379 -17.48 -0.63 -6.94
C ILE A 379 -18.33 -1.89 -7.04
N PHE A 380 -18.50 -2.60 -5.93
CA PHE A 380 -19.46 -3.69 -5.81
C PHE A 380 -20.58 -3.27 -4.87
N GLU A 381 -21.82 -3.43 -5.31
CA GLU A 381 -22.99 -3.31 -4.44
C GLU A 381 -23.42 -4.70 -4.01
N THR A 382 -23.37 -4.97 -2.72
CA THR A 382 -23.83 -6.24 -2.14
C THR A 382 -25.35 -6.36 -2.21
N THR A 383 -25.88 -7.57 -2.06
CA THR A 383 -27.34 -7.77 -1.99
C THR A 383 -27.98 -7.15 -0.74
N SER A 384 -27.19 -6.79 0.29
CA SER A 384 -27.64 -6.04 1.47
C SER A 384 -27.63 -4.52 1.27
N GLY A 385 -27.14 -4.01 0.13
CA GLY A 385 -27.05 -2.58 -0.18
C GLY A 385 -25.76 -1.91 0.27
N GLU A 386 -24.79 -2.66 0.82
CA GLU A 386 -23.46 -2.12 1.14
C GLU A 386 -22.59 -1.98 -0.12
N PHE A 387 -21.81 -0.91 -0.20
CA PHE A 387 -20.87 -0.67 -1.29
C PHE A 387 -19.42 -0.97 -0.89
N VAL A 388 -18.75 -1.83 -1.65
CA VAL A 388 -17.32 -2.06 -1.56
C VAL A 388 -16.63 -1.29 -2.68
N LYS A 389 -15.90 -0.23 -2.33
CA LYS A 389 -15.17 0.61 -3.29
C LYS A 389 -13.67 0.40 -3.19
N LYS A 390 -12.98 0.22 -4.32
CA LYS A 390 -11.53 -0.01 -4.39
C LYS A 390 -10.85 0.84 -5.46
N GLY A 391 -9.55 1.08 -5.26
CA GLY A 391 -8.72 1.85 -6.18
C GLY A 391 -9.15 3.31 -6.26
N ILE A 392 -9.31 3.82 -7.47
CA ILE A 392 -9.74 5.20 -7.72
C ILE A 392 -11.13 5.52 -7.15
N TYR A 393 -11.96 4.52 -6.85
CA TYR A 393 -13.28 4.71 -6.24
C TYR A 393 -13.26 4.66 -4.70
N SER A 394 -12.11 4.37 -4.07
CA SER A 394 -12.02 4.29 -2.62
C SER A 394 -12.31 5.64 -1.96
N ASP A 395 -12.87 5.61 -0.75
CA ASP A 395 -13.13 6.84 -0.01
C ASP A 395 -11.84 7.63 0.22
N LEU A 396 -11.93 8.94 0.00
CA LEU A 396 -10.81 9.85 0.08
C LEU A 396 -10.35 10.02 1.53
N ASN A 397 -9.05 10.05 1.75
CA ASN A 397 -8.44 10.29 3.06
C ASN A 397 -7.04 10.91 2.90
N TYR A 398 -6.41 11.23 4.02
CA TYR A 398 -5.09 11.88 4.07
C TYR A 398 -3.94 11.07 3.43
N LEU A 399 -4.16 9.80 3.08
CA LEU A 399 -3.20 8.92 2.41
C LEU A 399 -3.54 8.65 0.94
N THR A 400 -4.73 9.00 0.45
CA THR A 400 -5.15 8.69 -0.92
C THR A 400 -4.37 9.52 -1.95
N SER A 401 -3.85 8.91 -3.02
CA SER A 401 -3.20 9.66 -4.11
C SER A 401 -4.17 10.16 -5.18
N ALA A 402 -5.47 9.94 -5.01
CA ALA A 402 -6.47 10.33 -5.99
C ALA A 402 -6.74 11.85 -5.95
N ILE A 403 -7.06 12.43 -7.10
CA ILE A 403 -7.60 13.79 -7.18
C ILE A 403 -9.05 13.71 -6.69
N PRO A 404 -9.45 14.49 -5.66
CA PRO A 404 -10.77 14.37 -5.04
C PRO A 404 -11.92 14.46 -6.06
N VAL A 405 -11.92 15.52 -6.86
CA VAL A 405 -13.03 15.78 -7.80
C VAL A 405 -13.18 14.68 -8.85
N ILE A 406 -12.08 14.04 -9.27
CA ILE A 406 -12.11 12.93 -10.24
C ILE A 406 -12.75 11.69 -9.61
N THR A 407 -12.34 11.37 -8.39
CA THR A 407 -12.88 10.21 -7.63
C THR A 407 -14.38 10.37 -7.41
N GLU A 408 -14.79 11.55 -6.96
CA GLU A 408 -16.19 11.84 -6.67
C GLU A 408 -17.04 11.86 -7.96
N ALA A 409 -16.55 12.45 -9.05
CA ALA A 409 -17.21 12.41 -10.35
C ALA A 409 -17.40 10.98 -10.87
N LEU A 410 -16.39 10.12 -10.71
CA LEU A 410 -16.45 8.70 -11.09
C LEU A 410 -17.50 7.93 -10.28
N ILE A 411 -17.58 8.19 -8.97
CA ILE A 411 -18.60 7.58 -8.10
C ILE A 411 -19.99 8.09 -8.48
N ALA A 412 -20.15 9.40 -8.67
CA ALA A 412 -21.42 10.02 -9.07
C ALA A 412 -21.92 9.50 -10.42
N TYR A 413 -21.02 9.33 -11.38
CA TYR A 413 -21.34 8.69 -12.65
C TYR A 413 -21.77 7.24 -12.48
N SER A 414 -21.01 6.46 -11.71
CA SER A 414 -21.25 5.02 -11.54
C SER A 414 -22.59 4.74 -10.83
N LEU A 415 -22.82 5.42 -9.69
CA LEU A 415 -23.95 5.15 -8.81
C LEU A 415 -25.22 5.93 -9.15
N HIS A 416 -25.07 7.12 -9.73
CA HIS A 416 -26.20 8.05 -9.96
C HIS A 416 -26.38 8.45 -11.42
N GLY A 417 -25.51 7.99 -12.33
CA GLY A 417 -25.59 8.34 -13.75
C GLY A 417 -25.31 9.81 -14.06
N ILE A 418 -24.72 10.55 -13.11
CA ILE A 418 -24.39 11.97 -13.30
C ILE A 418 -23.23 12.07 -14.29
N LYS A 419 -23.44 12.78 -15.41
CA LYS A 419 -22.40 12.98 -16.42
C LYS A 419 -21.19 13.71 -15.82
N PRO A 420 -19.94 13.31 -16.16
CA PRO A 420 -18.72 13.94 -15.64
C PRO A 420 -18.73 15.47 -15.76
N GLN A 421 -19.13 15.99 -16.93
CA GLN A 421 -19.20 17.43 -17.20
C GLN A 421 -20.13 18.15 -16.22
N ASN A 422 -21.30 17.58 -15.94
CA ASN A 422 -22.29 18.18 -15.06
C ASN A 422 -21.76 18.23 -13.62
N TYR A 423 -21.18 17.12 -13.13
CA TYR A 423 -20.58 17.07 -11.80
C TYR A 423 -19.45 18.09 -11.65
N LEU A 424 -18.54 18.12 -12.63
CA LEU A 424 -17.36 18.98 -12.61
C LEU A 424 -17.73 20.47 -12.66
N ILE A 425 -18.75 20.87 -13.44
CA ILE A 425 -19.25 22.25 -13.47
C ILE A 425 -19.85 22.65 -12.12
N ASP A 426 -20.60 21.75 -11.47
CA ASP A 426 -21.17 22.01 -10.16
C ASP A 426 -20.08 22.17 -9.08
N ALA A 427 -19.14 21.22 -9.03
CA ALA A 427 -18.00 21.28 -8.13
C ALA A 427 -17.17 22.56 -8.34
N PHE A 428 -16.94 22.97 -9.59
CA PHE A 428 -16.23 24.22 -9.87
C PHE A 428 -16.89 25.44 -9.22
N LYS A 429 -18.23 25.50 -9.23
CA LYS A 429 -19.00 26.60 -8.63
C LYS A 429 -18.99 26.54 -7.11
N ASN A 430 -19.28 25.36 -6.56
CA ASN A 430 -19.69 25.23 -5.15
C ASN A 430 -18.57 24.74 -4.23
N GLU A 431 -17.55 24.05 -4.76
CA GLU A 431 -16.50 23.42 -3.96
C GLU A 431 -15.20 24.23 -3.94
N PRO A 432 -14.35 24.10 -2.90
CA PRO A 432 -13.08 24.81 -2.83
C PRO A 432 -12.06 24.26 -3.85
N ILE A 433 -11.06 25.07 -4.22
CA ILE A 433 -10.08 24.73 -5.27
C ILE A 433 -9.27 23.46 -4.94
N GLU A 434 -9.10 23.15 -3.67
CA GLU A 434 -8.41 22.00 -3.11
C GLU A 434 -8.96 20.68 -3.65
N LYS A 435 -10.25 20.62 -4.01
CA LYS A 435 -10.86 19.43 -4.66
C LYS A 435 -10.22 19.09 -6.01
N PHE A 436 -9.62 20.09 -6.67
CA PHE A 436 -8.98 19.99 -7.97
C PHE A 436 -7.48 19.75 -7.86
N TYR A 437 -6.90 19.69 -6.66
CA TYR A 437 -5.46 19.56 -6.53
C TYR A 437 -4.93 18.20 -7.00
N TYR A 438 -4.04 18.26 -7.99
CA TYR A 438 -3.09 17.20 -8.30
C TYR A 438 -1.91 17.29 -7.32
N ILE A 439 -1.60 16.16 -6.69
CA ILE A 439 -0.45 16.03 -5.78
C ILE A 439 0.49 14.97 -6.34
N GLY A 440 1.68 15.41 -6.75
CA GLY A 440 2.71 14.55 -7.32
C GLY A 440 3.97 14.54 -6.46
N LYS A 441 4.71 13.45 -6.49
CA LYS A 441 6.02 13.36 -5.85
C LYS A 441 7.02 12.62 -6.71
N ILE A 442 8.29 12.87 -6.43
CA ILE A 442 9.38 12.26 -7.16
C ILE A 442 9.37 10.74 -6.97
N ALA A 443 9.51 9.99 -8.06
CA ALA A 443 9.63 8.54 -7.98
C ALA A 443 11.01 8.12 -7.47
N ARG A 444 11.08 6.92 -6.88
CA ARG A 444 12.35 6.38 -6.36
C ARG A 444 13.36 6.25 -7.50
N GLY A 445 14.58 6.76 -7.27
CA GLY A 445 15.68 6.70 -8.23
C GLY A 445 15.73 7.86 -9.24
N TYR A 446 14.82 8.83 -9.11
CA TYR A 446 14.91 10.14 -9.76
C TYR A 446 15.54 11.17 -8.82
N GLU A 447 16.06 12.25 -9.37
CA GLU A 447 16.89 13.25 -8.69
C GLU A 447 16.15 14.56 -8.37
N ALA A 448 15.30 15.04 -9.29
CA ALA A 448 14.47 16.22 -9.08
C ALA A 448 13.11 16.14 -9.79
N ILE A 449 12.20 17.03 -9.39
CA ILE A 449 11.04 17.43 -10.20
C ILE A 449 11.35 18.77 -10.85
N GLU A 450 11.01 18.93 -12.12
CA GLU A 450 11.16 20.16 -12.88
C GLU A 450 9.91 20.49 -13.66
N GLN A 451 9.61 21.77 -13.81
CA GLN A 451 8.52 22.26 -14.64
C GLN A 451 9.06 22.88 -15.92
N GLN A 452 8.47 22.52 -17.06
CA GLN A 452 8.78 23.14 -18.34
C GLN A 452 8.25 24.58 -18.41
N ARG A 453 9.09 25.51 -18.87
CA ARG A 453 8.83 26.95 -19.06
C ARG A 453 9.36 27.40 -20.42
N GLY A 454 8.52 27.30 -21.45
CA GLY A 454 8.96 27.49 -22.82
C GLY A 454 10.00 26.42 -23.19
N LEU A 455 11.22 26.84 -23.53
CA LEU A 455 12.33 25.96 -23.90
C LEU A 455 13.22 25.55 -22.71
N THR A 456 12.95 26.03 -21.50
CA THR A 456 13.77 25.73 -20.31
C THR A 456 12.97 24.95 -19.26
N TYR A 457 13.68 24.44 -18.26
CA TYR A 457 13.09 23.73 -17.12
C TYR A 457 13.45 24.45 -15.81
N LYS A 458 12.47 24.56 -14.90
CA LYS A 458 12.64 25.14 -13.57
C LYS A 458 12.50 24.05 -12.53
N LYS A 459 13.50 23.88 -11.66
CA LYS A 459 13.46 22.96 -10.53
C LYS A 459 12.32 23.30 -9.55
N MET A 460 11.66 22.26 -9.08
CA MET A 460 10.51 22.29 -8.16
C MET A 460 10.85 21.51 -6.88
N ASN A 461 9.95 21.55 -5.90
CA ASN A 461 10.04 20.68 -4.72
C ASN A 461 9.86 19.20 -5.10
N ASN A 462 10.39 18.29 -4.29
CA ASN A 462 10.25 16.84 -4.49
C ASN A 462 8.82 16.30 -4.27
N THR A 463 7.92 17.15 -3.74
CA THR A 463 6.48 16.97 -3.71
C THR A 463 5.85 18.27 -4.18
N VAL A 464 4.95 18.18 -5.16
CA VAL A 464 4.28 19.33 -5.79
C VAL A 464 2.77 19.20 -5.62
N CYS A 465 2.09 20.34 -5.52
CA CYS A 465 0.65 20.45 -5.44
C CYS A 465 0.19 21.61 -6.33
N GLY A 466 -0.91 21.43 -7.03
CA GLY A 466 -1.43 22.43 -7.96
C GLY A 466 -2.56 21.88 -8.80
N ILE A 467 -2.92 22.61 -9.86
CA ILE A 467 -4.04 22.28 -10.74
C ILE A 467 -3.56 22.07 -12.18
N ALA A 468 -4.37 21.36 -12.98
CA ALA A 468 -4.32 21.51 -14.43
C ALA A 468 -4.76 22.92 -14.82
N THR A 469 -4.02 23.58 -15.72
CA THR A 469 -4.31 24.95 -16.14
C THR A 469 -4.35 25.13 -17.65
N SER A 470 -5.21 26.03 -18.13
CA SER A 470 -5.26 26.41 -19.54
C SER A 470 -4.13 27.38 -19.92
N ASN A 471 -3.39 27.90 -18.93
CA ASN A 471 -2.31 28.85 -19.16
C ASN A 471 -1.04 28.17 -19.70
N LYS A 472 -0.87 28.25 -21.02
CA LYS A 472 0.23 27.63 -21.77
C LYS A 472 1.64 28.13 -21.39
N LYS A 473 1.77 29.23 -20.61
CA LYS A 473 3.07 29.67 -20.04
C LYS A 473 3.62 28.70 -18.99
N PHE A 474 2.75 27.84 -18.46
CA PHE A 474 3.07 26.84 -17.46
C PHE A 474 3.04 25.46 -18.12
N GLY A 475 4.22 24.95 -18.50
CA GLY A 475 4.32 23.62 -19.09
C GLY A 475 4.09 22.52 -18.06
N GLY A 476 4.25 21.27 -18.53
CA GLY A 476 4.11 20.07 -17.71
C GLY A 476 5.22 19.95 -16.66
N ILE A 477 4.98 19.06 -15.71
CA ILE A 477 5.96 18.70 -14.69
C ILE A 477 6.55 17.32 -14.98
N TYR A 478 7.85 17.22 -14.78
CA TYR A 478 8.67 16.07 -15.14
C TYR A 478 9.55 15.69 -13.95
N GLN A 479 9.95 14.44 -13.90
CA GLN A 479 10.97 13.93 -13.00
C GLN A 479 12.23 13.62 -13.80
N THR A 480 13.40 13.94 -13.25
CA THR A 480 14.69 13.84 -13.95
C THR A 480 15.59 12.77 -13.38
N LYS A 481 16.33 12.09 -14.26
CA LYS A 481 17.37 11.11 -13.90
C LYS A 481 18.45 11.13 -14.99
N ASN A 482 19.71 11.38 -14.63
CA ASN A 482 20.80 11.54 -15.60
C ASN A 482 20.43 12.50 -16.75
N ASP A 483 19.87 13.67 -16.42
CA ASP A 483 19.40 14.69 -17.38
C ASP A 483 18.26 14.27 -18.33
N LEU A 484 17.66 13.08 -18.14
CA LEU A 484 16.50 12.64 -18.91
C LEU A 484 15.20 12.98 -18.19
N HIS A 485 14.29 13.69 -18.87
CA HIS A 485 12.95 14.04 -18.38
C HIS A 485 11.94 12.93 -18.67
N SER A 486 11.25 12.47 -17.63
CA SER A 486 10.05 11.64 -17.75
C SER A 486 8.87 12.39 -17.16
N LYS A 487 7.69 12.36 -17.80
CA LYS A 487 6.49 13.00 -17.26
C LYS A 487 6.23 12.51 -15.84
N LEU A 488 5.89 13.42 -14.92
CA LEU A 488 5.53 13.01 -13.56
C LEU A 488 4.21 12.20 -13.63
N PRO A 489 4.11 11.02 -12.98
CA PRO A 489 2.94 10.15 -13.14
C PRO A 489 1.61 10.85 -12.85
N GLY A 490 0.68 10.79 -13.81
CA GLY A 490 -0.66 11.39 -13.68
C GLY A 490 -0.71 12.91 -13.72
N SER A 491 0.42 13.60 -13.98
CA SER A 491 0.42 15.06 -14.00
C SER A 491 -0.32 15.64 -15.21
N PRO A 492 -0.86 16.87 -15.11
CA PRO A 492 -1.44 17.55 -16.27
C PRO A 492 -0.38 17.95 -17.30
N VAL A 493 -0.84 18.27 -18.51
CA VAL A 493 0.01 18.80 -19.60
C VAL A 493 0.52 20.19 -19.26
N HIS A 494 -0.30 20.98 -18.58
CA HIS A 494 0.01 22.30 -18.07
C HIS A 494 -0.33 22.34 -16.58
N PHE A 495 0.66 22.71 -15.76
CA PHE A 495 0.53 22.64 -14.30
C PHE A 495 0.70 24.02 -13.66
N LEU A 496 -0.27 24.47 -12.86
CA LEU A 496 -0.12 25.68 -12.06
C LEU A 496 -0.02 25.30 -10.58
N SER A 497 1.09 25.68 -9.95
CA SER A 497 1.32 25.42 -8.54
C SER A 497 0.24 26.07 -7.67
N TYR A 498 -0.15 25.39 -6.60
CA TYR A 498 -1.23 25.80 -5.69
C TYR A 498 -1.03 27.20 -5.09
N ASP A 499 0.22 27.64 -4.97
CA ASP A 499 0.59 28.93 -4.41
C ASP A 499 0.20 30.13 -5.28
N HIS A 500 -0.09 29.90 -6.56
CA HIS A 500 -0.49 30.90 -7.55
C HIS A 500 -1.86 30.62 -8.17
N ALA A 501 -2.40 29.42 -7.98
CA ALA A 501 -3.61 28.97 -8.64
C ALA A 501 -4.87 29.63 -8.06
N THR A 502 -5.76 30.06 -8.95
CA THR A 502 -7.14 30.43 -8.63
C THR A 502 -8.12 29.52 -9.37
N LYS A 503 -9.40 29.55 -9.01
CA LYS A 503 -10.42 28.78 -9.74
C LYS A 503 -10.44 29.12 -11.24
N GLN A 504 -10.22 30.38 -11.60
CA GLN A 504 -10.26 30.83 -13.00
C GLN A 504 -9.16 30.19 -13.87
N ASP A 505 -8.08 29.72 -13.25
CA ASP A 505 -6.96 29.08 -13.96
C ASP A 505 -7.21 27.61 -14.29
N ILE A 506 -8.28 26.99 -13.76
CA ILE A 506 -8.56 25.56 -13.90
C ILE A 506 -8.88 25.21 -15.36
N ASP A 507 -8.15 24.23 -15.90
CA ASP A 507 -8.50 23.57 -17.16
C ASP A 507 -9.54 22.48 -16.94
N MET A 508 -10.82 22.85 -17.02
CA MET A 508 -11.93 21.90 -16.82
C MET A 508 -11.93 20.74 -17.82
N SER A 509 -11.47 20.97 -19.06
CA SER A 509 -11.42 19.92 -20.08
C SER A 509 -10.48 18.79 -19.67
N TRP A 510 -9.34 19.13 -19.07
CA TRP A 510 -8.40 18.12 -18.55
C TRP A 510 -9.03 17.21 -17.49
N TYR A 511 -9.82 17.77 -16.55
CA TYR A 511 -10.48 16.94 -15.53
C TYR A 511 -11.59 16.07 -16.13
N VAL A 512 -12.34 16.58 -17.10
CA VAL A 512 -13.35 15.79 -17.83
C VAL A 512 -12.69 14.61 -18.53
N GLU A 513 -11.61 14.85 -19.28
CA GLU A 513 -10.86 13.81 -20.01
C GLU A 513 -10.28 12.76 -19.04
N GLU A 514 -9.72 13.17 -17.90
CA GLU A 514 -9.22 12.20 -16.91
C GLU A 514 -10.35 11.39 -16.27
N VAL A 515 -11.52 11.97 -15.98
CA VAL A 515 -12.67 11.19 -15.51
C VAL A 515 -13.10 10.18 -16.58
N GLU A 516 -13.31 10.61 -17.82
CA GLU A 516 -13.78 9.76 -18.92
C GLU A 516 -12.82 8.60 -19.22
N LYS A 517 -11.51 8.84 -19.12
CA LYS A 517 -10.49 7.81 -19.27
C LYS A 517 -10.62 6.68 -18.25
N TYR A 518 -11.12 6.96 -17.06
CA TYR A 518 -11.27 6.00 -15.97
C TYR A 518 -12.69 5.47 -15.79
N ILE A 519 -13.65 5.86 -16.63
CA ILE A 519 -14.95 5.21 -16.68
C ILE A 519 -14.76 3.75 -17.11
N TYR A 520 -15.59 2.89 -16.50
CA TYR A 520 -15.69 1.46 -16.81
C TYR A 520 -16.29 1.22 -18.20
#